data_AF-A0A662BK68-F1
#
_entry.id   AF-A0A662BK68-F1
#
_cell.length_a   1.000
_cell.length_b   1.000
_cell.length_c   1.000
_cell.angle_alpha   90.00
_cell.angle_beta   90.00
_cell.angle_gamma   90.00
#
_symmetry.space_group_name_H-M   'P 1'
#
loop_
_entity.id
_entity.type
_entity.pdbx_description
1 polymer ?
#
loop_
_entity_poly.entity_id
_entity_poly.type
_entity_poly.pdbx_seq_one_letter_code
_entity_poly.pdbx_strand_id
1 'polypeptide(L)'
;MAKESKHPKGLMVLFFTEMWERFGFYLLLGIFTLYMLAGGDEKFPGLGLSNAESADIYGTYLALVYLTPFFGGLIADRLLGYRKSIFIGGILMGFGYLGLAIPNSMPAFFGSLLLIILGNGMFKPNISVLLGKLYEDEKYIHLKDSGFNIFYMGINVGAFICNFVAAYLRIKYGWGWAFAAAGVGMFIGVIWLFFGQRKASRIIEVDKITPAAEGDMSLTQIFLKLFVPAVIAGLLGWFIPGNVFGADSTDAFLFFSIPIVIFYINLVRTAPENEKEPIKALLSVMGVVVVFWAIFHQNGSALTFWTKNNTDREVKGVTEKVLSVLELKEEASSAPRIYQKTGLHGEFEGYALGKNYYFDNHTVNESDKVANNGDYKVPDDIKKIYSVDYV
;
A
#
# COMPACT_ATOMS: atom_id res chain seq x y z
N MET A 1 -15.86 -6.89 -39.98
CA MET A 1 -15.03 -5.67 -40.16
C MET A 1 -13.56 -6.06 -40.34
N ALA A 2 -12.73 -5.21 -40.98
CA ALA A 2 -11.29 -5.45 -41.05
C ALA A 2 -10.66 -5.35 -39.64
N LYS A 3 -9.77 -6.29 -39.30
CA LYS A 3 -9.02 -6.27 -38.04
C LYS A 3 -8.01 -5.11 -38.06
N GLU A 4 -7.93 -4.37 -36.95
CA GLU A 4 -6.95 -3.29 -36.80
C GLU A 4 -5.60 -3.84 -36.36
N SER A 5 -4.51 -3.35 -36.93
CA SER A 5 -3.15 -3.78 -36.54
C SER A 5 -2.56 -2.98 -35.37
N LYS A 6 -3.15 -1.83 -35.05
CA LYS A 6 -2.68 -0.94 -33.98
C LYS A 6 -3.65 -0.95 -32.80
N HIS A 7 -3.11 -0.88 -31.59
CA HIS A 7 -3.93 -0.76 -30.38
C HIS A 7 -4.76 0.55 -30.37
N PRO A 8 -5.92 0.56 -29.68
CA PRO A 8 -6.67 1.78 -29.45
C PRO A 8 -5.79 2.85 -28.80
N LYS A 9 -5.87 4.10 -29.28
CA LYS A 9 -5.12 5.23 -28.69
C LYS A 9 -5.36 5.39 -27.18
N GLY A 10 -6.52 4.94 -26.71
CA GLY A 10 -6.86 4.95 -25.28
C GLY A 10 -5.94 4.09 -24.42
N LEU A 11 -5.33 3.02 -24.96
CA LEU A 11 -4.36 2.19 -24.24
C LEU A 11 -3.22 3.05 -23.69
N MET A 12 -2.64 3.92 -24.51
CA MET A 12 -1.52 4.78 -24.10
C MET A 12 -1.94 5.77 -23.01
N VAL A 13 -3.19 6.26 -23.08
CA VAL A 13 -3.72 7.16 -22.06
C VAL A 13 -3.83 6.43 -20.72
N LEU A 14 -4.47 5.25 -20.72
CA LEU A 14 -4.66 4.45 -19.52
C LEU A 14 -3.33 3.93 -18.96
N PHE A 15 -2.39 3.54 -19.82
CA PHE A 15 -1.03 3.11 -19.43
C PHE A 15 -0.32 4.16 -18.57
N PHE A 16 -0.21 5.41 -19.04
CA PHE A 16 0.50 6.43 -18.28
C PHE A 16 -0.27 6.87 -17.04
N THR A 17 -1.61 6.87 -17.11
CA THR A 17 -2.45 7.17 -15.94
C THR A 17 -2.21 6.13 -14.83
N GLU A 18 -2.19 4.85 -15.20
CA GLU A 18 -1.90 3.73 -14.29
C GLU A 18 -0.46 3.76 -13.79
N MET A 19 0.52 4.04 -14.67
CA MET A 19 1.93 4.16 -14.30
C MET A 19 2.14 5.20 -13.20
N TRP A 20 1.52 6.38 -13.33
CA TRP A 20 1.63 7.46 -12.34
C TRP A 20 0.95 7.13 -11.01
N GLU A 21 -0.20 6.45 -11.05
CA GLU A 21 -0.85 5.99 -9.84
C GLU A 21 0.01 4.93 -9.13
N ARG A 22 0.58 3.97 -9.88
CA ARG A 22 1.45 2.92 -9.33
C ARG A 22 2.75 3.50 -8.78
N PHE A 23 3.28 4.53 -9.45
CA PHE A 23 4.39 5.31 -8.92
C PHE A 23 4.08 5.85 -7.52
N GLY A 24 2.92 6.50 -7.32
CA GLY A 24 2.53 7.03 -6.01
C GLY A 24 2.27 5.93 -4.96
N PHE A 25 1.57 4.87 -5.35
CA PHE A 25 1.25 3.76 -4.46
C PHE A 25 2.50 3.04 -3.94
N TYR A 26 3.41 2.65 -4.83
CA TYR A 26 4.63 1.96 -4.44
C TYR A 26 5.66 2.89 -3.79
N LEU A 27 5.67 4.19 -4.13
CA LEU A 27 6.46 5.18 -3.39
C LEU A 27 6.07 5.17 -1.92
N LEU A 28 4.78 5.34 -1.63
CA LEU A 28 4.27 5.28 -0.27
C LEU A 28 4.67 3.94 0.36
N LEU A 29 4.29 2.82 -0.25
CA LEU A 29 4.51 1.48 0.31
C LEU A 29 5.99 1.22 0.66
N GLY A 30 6.92 1.67 -0.17
CA GLY A 30 8.36 1.48 0.04
C GLY A 30 8.96 2.24 1.21
N ILE A 31 8.35 3.34 1.64
CA ILE A 31 8.86 4.19 2.74
C ILE A 31 7.91 4.29 3.93
N PHE A 32 6.69 3.75 3.83
CA PHE A 32 5.61 4.00 4.78
C PHE A 32 5.95 3.54 6.20
N THR A 33 6.35 2.28 6.34
CA THR A 33 6.74 1.69 7.62
C THR A 33 7.99 2.36 8.18
N LEU A 34 8.95 2.72 7.33
CA LEU A 34 10.16 3.43 7.75
C LEU A 34 9.83 4.84 8.29
N TYR A 35 8.90 5.54 7.66
CA TYR A 35 8.41 6.85 8.12
C TYR A 35 7.70 6.74 9.48
N MET A 36 6.85 5.73 9.66
CA MET A 36 6.16 5.52 10.95
C MET A 36 7.15 5.24 12.09
N LEU A 37 8.20 4.47 11.82
CA LEU A 37 9.24 4.14 12.79
C LEU A 37 10.28 5.24 13.04
N ALA A 38 10.45 6.18 12.12
CA ALA A 38 11.53 7.16 12.22
C ALA A 38 11.30 8.08 13.42
N GLY A 39 12.23 8.03 14.38
CA GLY A 39 12.17 8.77 15.63
C GLY A 39 12.65 10.21 15.52
N GLY A 40 12.53 10.96 16.63
CA GLY A 40 12.96 12.36 16.72
C GLY A 40 14.47 12.58 16.65
N ASP A 41 15.26 11.50 16.79
CA ASP A 41 16.72 11.46 16.77
C ASP A 41 17.30 11.38 15.34
N GLU A 42 16.48 11.11 14.33
CA GLU A 42 16.92 11.04 12.94
C GLU A 42 17.02 12.42 12.27
N LYS A 43 17.87 12.53 11.23
CA LYS A 43 18.02 13.74 10.41
C LYS A 43 16.68 14.32 9.94
N PHE A 44 15.77 13.43 9.55
CA PHE A 44 14.38 13.77 9.26
C PHE A 44 13.47 12.94 10.17
N PRO A 45 12.83 13.55 11.18
CA PRO A 45 11.95 12.82 12.07
C PRO A 45 10.69 12.35 11.33
N GLY A 46 10.22 11.16 11.70
CA GLY A 46 8.93 10.60 11.28
C GLY A 46 7.92 10.64 12.42
N LEU A 47 7.12 9.58 12.56
CA LEU A 47 6.11 9.50 13.64
C LEU A 47 6.64 8.92 14.95
N GLY A 48 7.78 8.23 14.94
CA GLY A 48 8.37 7.59 16.12
C GLY A 48 7.49 6.51 16.77
N LEU A 49 6.66 5.82 15.99
CA LEU A 49 5.79 4.74 16.46
C LEU A 49 6.60 3.46 16.74
N SER A 50 6.04 2.59 17.59
CA SER A 50 6.60 1.26 17.81
C SER A 50 6.46 0.35 16.58
N ASN A 51 7.19 -0.77 16.59
CA ASN A 51 7.06 -1.80 15.55
C ASN A 51 5.63 -2.36 15.48
N ALA A 52 5.00 -2.57 16.64
CA ALA A 52 3.65 -3.11 16.73
C ALA A 52 2.61 -2.13 16.14
N GLU A 53 2.65 -0.86 16.55
CA GLU A 53 1.75 0.18 16.02
C GLU A 53 1.94 0.37 14.51
N SER A 54 3.19 0.40 14.03
CA SER A 54 3.50 0.56 12.61
C SER A 54 2.99 -0.63 11.79
N ALA A 55 3.17 -1.86 12.30
CA ALA A 55 2.68 -3.06 11.63
C ALA A 55 1.14 -3.10 11.57
N ASP A 56 0.49 -2.68 12.65
CA ASP A 56 -0.98 -2.62 12.72
C ASP A 56 -1.58 -1.61 11.75
N ILE A 57 -1.04 -0.38 11.72
CA ILE A 57 -1.46 0.66 10.76
C ILE A 57 -1.21 0.21 9.32
N TYR A 58 -0.03 -0.37 9.04
CA TYR A 58 0.32 -0.88 7.71
C TYR A 58 -0.66 -1.97 7.25
N GLY A 59 -0.92 -2.97 8.12
CA GLY A 59 -1.84 -4.07 7.84
C GLY A 59 -3.26 -3.58 7.60
N THR A 60 -3.76 -2.71 8.47
CA THR A 60 -5.11 -2.13 8.37
C THR A 60 -5.25 -1.27 7.10
N TYR A 61 -4.26 -0.44 6.79
CA TYR A 61 -4.23 0.36 5.57
C TYR A 61 -4.33 -0.53 4.32
N LEU A 62 -3.50 -1.58 4.23
CA LEU A 62 -3.55 -2.49 3.08
C LEU A 62 -4.88 -3.23 2.99
N ALA A 63 -5.39 -3.74 4.12
CA ALA A 63 -6.67 -4.42 4.17
C ALA A 63 -7.80 -3.55 3.58
N LEU A 64 -7.85 -2.27 3.94
CA LEU A 64 -8.83 -1.32 3.41
C LEU A 64 -8.58 -0.92 1.95
N VAL A 65 -7.31 -0.77 1.53
CA VAL A 65 -6.94 -0.54 0.12
C VAL A 65 -7.40 -1.69 -0.79
N TYR A 66 -7.37 -2.94 -0.32
CA TYR A 66 -7.86 -4.08 -1.10
C TYR A 66 -9.37 -4.33 -0.97
N LEU A 67 -9.99 -3.87 0.12
CA LEU A 67 -11.44 -3.98 0.33
C LEU A 67 -12.23 -2.93 -0.47
N THR A 68 -11.81 -1.66 -0.43
CA THR A 68 -12.56 -0.54 -1.02
C THR A 68 -12.78 -0.58 -2.53
N PRO A 69 -11.92 -1.21 -3.37
CA PRO A 69 -12.19 -1.45 -4.79
C PRO A 69 -13.52 -2.14 -5.07
N PHE A 70 -13.98 -3.03 -4.18
CA PHE A 70 -15.29 -3.65 -4.34
C PHE A 70 -16.40 -2.59 -4.42
N PHE A 71 -16.39 -1.61 -3.51
CA PHE A 71 -17.37 -0.54 -3.50
C PHE A 71 -17.20 0.42 -4.67
N GLY A 72 -15.97 0.81 -4.99
CA GLY A 72 -15.70 1.74 -6.08
C GLY A 72 -16.08 1.18 -7.46
N GLY A 73 -15.94 -0.13 -7.67
CA GLY A 73 -16.43 -0.82 -8.87
C GLY A 73 -17.96 -0.77 -8.96
N LEU A 74 -18.66 -1.17 -7.89
CA LEU A 74 -20.12 -1.13 -7.84
C LEU A 74 -20.71 0.27 -8.05
N ILE A 75 -20.07 1.30 -7.48
CA ILE A 75 -20.49 2.70 -7.65
C ILE A 75 -20.28 3.15 -9.10
N ALA A 76 -19.17 2.78 -9.73
CA ALA A 76 -18.92 3.12 -11.12
C ALA A 76 -19.90 2.42 -12.07
N ASP A 77 -20.14 1.12 -11.84
CA ASP A 77 -21.03 0.31 -12.66
C ASP A 77 -22.47 0.82 -12.64
N ARG A 78 -22.94 1.39 -11.52
CA ARG A 78 -24.37 1.73 -11.35
C ARG A 78 -24.69 3.22 -11.29
N LEU A 79 -23.74 4.08 -10.92
CA LEU A 79 -24.03 5.49 -10.62
C LEU A 79 -23.13 6.46 -11.37
N LEU A 80 -21.81 6.30 -11.26
CA LEU A 80 -20.85 7.34 -11.68
C LEU A 80 -20.28 7.15 -13.09
N GLY A 81 -20.21 5.91 -13.58
CA GLY A 81 -19.37 5.54 -14.72
C GLY A 81 -17.88 5.47 -14.35
N TYR A 82 -17.10 4.79 -15.18
CA TYR A 82 -15.70 4.47 -14.88
C TYR A 82 -14.83 5.72 -14.93
N ARG A 83 -15.01 6.61 -15.91
CA ARG A 83 -14.15 7.79 -16.06
C ARG A 83 -14.25 8.72 -14.86
N LYS A 84 -15.47 9.08 -14.44
CA LYS A 84 -15.67 9.96 -13.27
C LYS A 84 -15.09 9.33 -12.01
N SER A 85 -15.26 8.02 -11.86
CA SER A 85 -14.72 7.26 -10.74
C SER A 85 -13.18 7.32 -10.68
N ILE A 86 -12.52 7.15 -11.84
CA ILE A 86 -11.06 7.29 -11.96
C ILE A 86 -10.61 8.71 -11.65
N PHE A 87 -11.32 9.75 -12.14
CA PHE A 87 -10.98 11.15 -11.82
C PHE A 87 -11.11 11.46 -10.34
N ILE A 88 -12.23 11.11 -9.72
CA ILE A 88 -12.46 11.31 -8.29
C ILE A 88 -11.40 10.54 -7.50
N GLY A 89 -11.17 9.28 -7.84
CA GLY A 89 -10.19 8.44 -7.17
C GLY A 89 -8.78 9.02 -7.23
N GLY A 90 -8.34 9.46 -8.40
CA GLY A 90 -7.03 10.07 -8.58
C GLY A 90 -6.84 11.39 -7.85
N ILE A 91 -7.89 12.24 -7.80
CA ILE A 91 -7.84 13.50 -7.04
C ILE A 91 -7.76 13.24 -5.54
N LEU A 92 -8.55 12.29 -5.02
CA LEU A 92 -8.52 11.90 -3.61
C LEU A 92 -7.14 11.36 -3.21
N MET A 93 -6.57 10.45 -4.01
CA MET A 93 -5.21 9.94 -3.77
C MET A 93 -4.16 11.05 -3.83
N GLY A 94 -4.23 11.95 -4.82
CA GLY A 94 -3.31 13.08 -4.94
C GLY A 94 -3.30 13.96 -3.70
N PHE A 95 -4.48 14.33 -3.19
CA PHE A 95 -4.58 15.08 -1.93
C PHE A 95 -4.15 14.28 -0.71
N GLY A 96 -4.44 12.98 -0.65
CA GLY A 96 -3.98 12.13 0.43
C GLY A 96 -2.45 12.06 0.49
N TYR A 97 -1.77 11.85 -0.63
CA TYR A 97 -0.30 11.86 -0.66
C TYR A 97 0.29 13.22 -0.25
N LEU A 98 -0.30 14.34 -0.72
CA LEU A 98 0.13 15.67 -0.27
C LEU A 98 -0.15 15.89 1.22
N GLY A 99 -1.23 15.35 1.77
CA GLY A 99 -1.56 15.45 3.18
C GLY A 99 -0.57 14.70 4.08
N LEU A 100 0.00 13.58 3.61
CA LEU A 100 1.11 12.89 4.28
C LEU A 100 2.39 13.72 4.33
N ALA A 101 2.54 14.73 3.46
CA ALA A 101 3.67 15.64 3.50
C ALA A 101 3.60 16.66 4.65
N ILE A 102 2.45 16.77 5.33
CA ILE A 102 2.28 17.66 6.48
C ILE A 102 2.97 17.02 7.70
N PRO A 103 4.04 17.63 8.24
CA PRO A 103 4.79 17.04 9.34
C PRO A 103 4.00 17.07 10.65
N ASN A 104 4.24 16.08 11.52
CA ASN A 104 3.81 16.06 12.92
C ASN A 104 2.30 16.23 13.17
N SER A 105 1.45 15.76 12.25
CA SER A 105 -0.01 15.85 12.40
C SER A 105 -0.67 14.49 12.23
N MET A 106 -1.05 13.86 13.35
CA MET A 106 -1.81 12.60 13.34
C MET A 106 -3.18 12.73 12.64
N PRO A 107 -3.95 13.81 12.83
CA PRO A 107 -5.19 14.00 12.05
C PRO A 107 -4.94 14.10 10.55
N ALA A 108 -3.89 14.80 10.13
CA ALA A 108 -3.52 14.86 8.71
C ALA A 108 -3.07 13.50 8.20
N PHE A 109 -2.30 12.75 8.98
CA PHE A 109 -1.85 11.40 8.65
C PHE A 109 -3.03 10.45 8.41
N PHE A 110 -3.92 10.26 9.38
CA PHE A 110 -5.07 9.36 9.23
C PHE A 110 -6.08 9.86 8.20
N GLY A 111 -6.31 11.18 8.12
CA GLY A 111 -7.15 11.77 7.09
C GLY A 111 -6.59 11.51 5.68
N SER A 112 -5.27 11.57 5.52
CA SER A 112 -4.59 11.27 4.26
C SER A 112 -4.70 9.80 3.87
N LEU A 113 -4.50 8.88 4.83
CA LEU A 113 -4.69 7.45 4.58
C LEU A 113 -6.12 7.16 4.14
N LEU A 114 -7.12 7.77 4.79
CA LEU A 114 -8.52 7.62 4.39
C LEU A 114 -8.77 8.10 2.96
N LEU A 115 -8.22 9.27 2.57
CA LEU A 115 -8.32 9.77 1.21
C LEU A 115 -7.67 8.83 0.19
N ILE A 116 -6.51 8.25 0.51
CA ILE A 116 -5.82 7.28 -0.36
C ILE A 116 -6.63 6.00 -0.49
N ILE A 117 -7.16 5.47 0.63
CA ILE A 117 -8.01 4.27 0.65
C ILE A 117 -9.23 4.46 -0.25
N LEU A 118 -10.01 5.52 -0.02
CA LEU A 118 -11.21 5.80 -0.81
C LEU A 118 -10.86 6.10 -2.27
N GLY A 119 -9.77 6.82 -2.50
CA GLY A 119 -9.30 7.17 -3.83
C GLY A 119 -8.87 5.95 -4.64
N ASN A 120 -8.09 5.05 -4.05
CA ASN A 120 -7.71 3.78 -4.65
C ASN A 120 -8.94 2.92 -4.94
N GLY A 121 -9.89 2.84 -4.01
CA GLY A 121 -11.14 2.11 -4.20
C GLY A 121 -11.90 2.57 -5.44
N MET A 122 -11.98 3.88 -5.68
CA MET A 122 -12.64 4.44 -6.86
C MET A 122 -11.81 4.35 -8.15
N PHE A 123 -10.48 4.31 -8.07
CA PHE A 123 -9.61 4.32 -9.24
C PHE A 123 -9.36 2.91 -9.81
N LYS A 124 -8.95 1.99 -8.93
CA LYS A 124 -8.34 0.70 -9.29
C LYS A 124 -9.19 -0.28 -10.08
N PRO A 125 -10.42 -0.61 -9.64
CA PRO A 125 -11.26 -1.53 -10.40
C PRO A 125 -11.66 -0.91 -11.75
N ASN A 126 -11.86 0.41 -11.75
CA ASN A 126 -12.50 1.12 -12.85
C ASN A 126 -11.58 1.37 -14.03
N ILE A 127 -10.29 1.61 -13.80
CA ILE A 127 -9.32 1.78 -14.90
C ILE A 127 -9.11 0.47 -15.67
N SER A 128 -9.07 -0.67 -14.98
CA SER A 128 -8.92 -2.00 -15.59
C SER A 128 -10.17 -2.42 -16.37
N VAL A 129 -11.37 -2.12 -15.85
CA VAL A 129 -12.62 -2.34 -16.60
C VAL A 129 -12.66 -1.46 -17.84
N LEU A 130 -12.33 -0.18 -17.71
CA LEU A 130 -12.31 0.76 -18.83
C LEU A 130 -11.32 0.31 -19.92
N LEU A 131 -10.16 -0.22 -19.54
CA LEU A 131 -9.22 -0.85 -20.47
C LEU A 131 -9.86 -2.02 -21.21
N GLY A 132 -10.51 -2.94 -20.49
CA GLY A 132 -11.22 -4.08 -21.09
C GLY A 132 -12.24 -3.63 -22.14
N LYS A 133 -13.04 -2.60 -21.82
CA LYS A 133 -14.05 -2.05 -22.73
C LYS A 133 -13.47 -1.44 -24.00
N LEU A 134 -12.23 -0.95 -23.99
CA LEU A 134 -11.57 -0.46 -25.22
C LEU A 134 -11.45 -1.55 -26.29
N TYR A 135 -11.37 -2.82 -25.88
CA TYR A 135 -11.13 -3.98 -26.75
C TYR A 135 -12.39 -4.80 -27.05
N GLU A 136 -13.58 -4.39 -26.61
CA GLU A 136 -14.84 -5.11 -26.90
C GLU A 136 -15.27 -5.02 -28.37
N ASP A 137 -14.69 -4.12 -29.17
CA ASP A 137 -14.93 -4.08 -30.61
C ASP A 137 -14.35 -5.32 -31.30
N GLU A 138 -15.08 -5.90 -32.25
CA GLU A 138 -14.58 -6.98 -33.10
C GLU A 138 -13.23 -6.66 -33.76
N LYS A 139 -13.02 -5.39 -34.14
CA LYS A 139 -11.75 -4.96 -34.75
C LYS A 139 -10.55 -5.00 -33.80
N TYR A 140 -10.76 -4.95 -32.48
CA TYR A 140 -9.69 -4.88 -31.47
C TYR A 140 -9.60 -6.11 -30.55
N ILE A 141 -10.64 -6.97 -30.49
CA ILE A 141 -10.68 -8.15 -29.59
C ILE A 141 -9.39 -8.98 -29.65
N HIS A 142 -8.84 -9.21 -30.84
CA HIS A 142 -7.62 -10.01 -31.03
C HIS A 142 -6.34 -9.39 -30.45
N LEU A 143 -6.36 -8.09 -30.10
CA LEU A 143 -5.26 -7.37 -29.48
C LEU A 143 -5.41 -7.22 -27.96
N LYS A 144 -6.49 -7.76 -27.37
CA LYS A 144 -6.84 -7.56 -25.96
C LYS A 144 -5.71 -8.01 -25.03
N ASP A 145 -5.24 -9.25 -25.15
CA ASP A 145 -4.25 -9.82 -24.24
C ASP A 145 -2.90 -9.07 -24.31
N SER A 146 -2.46 -8.73 -25.53
CA SER A 146 -1.27 -7.89 -25.73
C SER A 146 -1.46 -6.48 -25.15
N GLY A 147 -2.67 -5.93 -25.26
CA GLY A 147 -3.03 -4.65 -24.63
C GLY A 147 -2.94 -4.68 -23.10
N PHE A 148 -3.45 -5.73 -22.47
CA PHE A 148 -3.31 -5.93 -21.01
C PHE A 148 -1.84 -6.08 -20.60
N ASN A 149 -1.03 -6.81 -21.37
CA ASN A 149 0.41 -6.92 -21.10
C ASN A 149 1.11 -5.55 -21.17
N ILE A 150 0.82 -4.74 -22.18
CA ILE A 150 1.37 -3.37 -22.27
C ILE A 150 0.91 -2.54 -21.07
N PHE A 151 -0.37 -2.59 -20.71
CA PHE A 151 -0.89 -1.88 -19.54
C PHE A 151 -0.16 -2.28 -18.25
N TYR A 152 0.04 -3.57 -18.00
CA TYR A 152 0.77 -4.08 -16.84
C TYR A 152 2.26 -3.70 -16.84
N MET A 153 2.87 -3.51 -18.00
CA MET A 153 4.22 -2.94 -18.04
C MET A 153 4.28 -1.53 -17.45
N GLY A 154 3.19 -0.74 -17.56
CA GLY A 154 3.10 0.58 -16.92
C GLY A 154 3.16 0.49 -15.40
N ILE A 155 2.55 -0.54 -14.82
CA ILE A 155 2.62 -0.83 -13.39
C ILE A 155 4.05 -1.06 -12.95
N ASN A 156 4.77 -1.94 -13.67
CA ASN A 156 6.16 -2.28 -13.35
C ASN A 156 7.09 -1.07 -13.49
N VAL A 157 6.90 -0.25 -14.53
CA VAL A 157 7.70 0.98 -14.74
C VAL A 157 7.47 1.98 -13.61
N GLY A 158 6.22 2.20 -13.21
CA GLY A 158 5.89 3.08 -12.07
C GLY A 158 6.52 2.58 -10.77
N ALA A 159 6.35 1.30 -10.46
CA ALA A 159 6.90 0.64 -9.27
C ALA A 159 8.44 0.63 -9.23
N PHE A 160 9.10 0.58 -10.39
CA PHE A 160 10.55 0.62 -10.49
C PHE A 160 11.09 2.03 -10.23
N ILE A 161 10.56 3.03 -10.93
CA ILE A 161 11.07 4.42 -10.87
C ILE A 161 10.82 5.04 -9.50
N CYS A 162 9.68 4.75 -8.86
CA CYS A 162 9.29 5.39 -7.61
C CYS A 162 10.30 5.18 -6.48
N ASN A 163 10.94 4.01 -6.40
CA ASN A 163 11.89 3.70 -5.32
C ASN A 163 13.12 4.61 -5.35
N PHE A 164 13.63 4.93 -6.54
CA PHE A 164 14.76 5.85 -6.69
C PHE A 164 14.38 7.27 -6.31
N VAL A 165 13.20 7.72 -6.74
CA VAL A 165 12.68 9.06 -6.40
C VAL A 165 12.41 9.17 -4.90
N ALA A 166 11.81 8.14 -4.30
CA ALA A 166 11.54 8.08 -2.87
C ALA A 166 12.83 8.18 -2.05
N ALA A 167 13.83 7.36 -2.39
CA ALA A 167 15.11 7.33 -1.72
C ALA A 167 15.83 8.68 -1.82
N TYR A 168 15.95 9.23 -3.03
CA TYR A 168 16.56 10.53 -3.27
C TYR A 168 15.89 11.65 -2.45
N LEU A 169 14.56 11.76 -2.54
CA LEU A 169 13.82 12.82 -1.86
C LEU A 169 13.86 12.68 -0.34
N ARG A 170 13.72 11.44 0.17
CA ARG A 170 13.81 11.14 1.60
C ARG A 170 15.18 11.51 2.18
N ILE A 171 16.27 11.09 1.53
CA ILE A 171 17.64 11.26 2.04
C ILE A 171 18.07 12.73 2.03
N LYS A 172 17.64 13.49 1.02
CA LYS A 172 18.09 14.88 0.83
C LYS A 172 17.16 15.92 1.44
N TYR A 173 15.85 15.73 1.31
CA TYR A 173 14.84 16.74 1.68
C TYR A 173 13.90 16.27 2.79
N GLY A 174 13.78 14.97 3.02
CA GLY A 174 12.96 14.37 4.07
C GLY A 174 11.68 13.70 3.56
N TRP A 175 10.96 13.06 4.48
CA TRP A 175 9.80 12.20 4.18
C TRP A 175 8.69 12.92 3.41
N GLY A 176 8.36 14.15 3.82
CA GLY A 176 7.28 14.91 3.24
C GLY A 176 7.48 15.21 1.75
N TRP A 177 8.72 15.39 1.31
CA TRP A 177 9.01 15.61 -0.11
C TRP A 177 8.80 14.35 -0.95
N ALA A 178 9.14 13.19 -0.40
CA ALA A 178 8.85 11.91 -1.06
C ALA A 178 7.33 11.71 -1.19
N PHE A 179 6.56 11.93 -0.12
CA PHE A 179 5.08 11.87 -0.17
C PHE A 179 4.49 12.90 -1.13
N ALA A 180 5.03 14.13 -1.14
CA ALA A 180 4.59 15.16 -2.07
C ALA A 180 4.84 14.75 -3.53
N ALA A 181 5.95 14.08 -3.84
CA ALA A 181 6.22 13.56 -5.17
C ALA A 181 5.20 12.50 -5.62
N ALA A 182 4.74 11.63 -4.71
CA ALA A 182 3.63 10.71 -5.01
C ALA A 182 2.34 11.47 -5.35
N GLY A 183 2.02 12.53 -4.59
CA GLY A 183 0.85 13.38 -4.85
C GLY A 183 0.93 14.11 -6.19
N VAL A 184 2.06 14.75 -6.47
CA VAL A 184 2.31 15.42 -7.76
C VAL A 184 2.24 14.42 -8.91
N GLY A 185 2.86 13.25 -8.78
CA GLY A 185 2.80 12.18 -9.77
C GLY A 185 1.36 11.75 -10.06
N MET A 186 0.55 11.56 -9.02
CA MET A 186 -0.87 11.25 -9.16
C MET A 186 -1.64 12.34 -9.93
N PHE A 187 -1.41 13.62 -9.62
CA PHE A 187 -2.03 14.73 -10.36
C PHE A 187 -1.57 14.80 -11.81
N ILE A 188 -0.31 14.50 -12.12
CA ILE A 188 0.17 14.36 -13.51
C ILE A 188 -0.63 13.27 -14.22
N GLY A 189 -0.86 12.12 -13.59
CA GLY A 189 -1.71 11.05 -14.12
C GLY A 189 -3.14 11.50 -14.40
N VAL A 190 -3.76 12.22 -13.46
CA VAL A 190 -5.12 12.78 -13.60
C VAL A 190 -5.20 13.79 -14.75
N ILE A 191 -4.24 14.72 -14.82
CA ILE A 191 -4.14 15.73 -15.88
C ILE A 191 -3.95 15.05 -17.24
N TRP A 192 -3.08 14.04 -17.29
CA TRP A 192 -2.85 13.23 -18.48
C TRP A 192 -4.13 12.55 -18.96
N LEU A 193 -4.90 11.93 -18.07
CA LEU A 193 -6.19 11.34 -18.40
C LEU A 193 -7.19 12.39 -18.91
N PHE A 194 -7.24 13.55 -18.25
CA PHE A 194 -8.15 14.65 -18.59
C PHE A 194 -7.99 15.14 -20.03
N PHE A 195 -6.75 15.36 -20.46
CA PHE A 195 -6.45 15.77 -21.84
C PHE A 195 -6.42 14.58 -22.81
N GLY A 196 -5.96 13.42 -22.36
CA GLY A 196 -5.84 12.20 -23.15
C GLY A 196 -7.19 11.67 -23.64
N GLN A 197 -8.23 11.68 -22.79
CA GLN A 197 -9.57 11.24 -23.18
C GLN A 197 -10.19 12.08 -24.31
N ARG A 198 -9.79 13.35 -24.47
CA ARG A 198 -10.27 14.21 -25.57
C ARG A 198 -9.66 13.80 -26.91
N LYS A 199 -8.40 13.35 -26.90
CA LYS A 199 -7.69 12.85 -28.09
C LYS A 199 -8.01 11.39 -28.41
N ALA A 200 -8.42 10.62 -27.39
CA ALA A 200 -8.83 9.22 -27.51
C ALA A 200 -10.34 9.10 -27.21
N SER A 201 -11.19 9.57 -28.13
CA SER A 201 -12.65 9.62 -27.97
C SER A 201 -13.27 8.28 -27.58
N ARG A 202 -12.66 7.16 -28.00
CA ARG A 202 -13.11 5.81 -27.64
C ARG A 202 -13.21 5.60 -26.12
N ILE A 203 -12.37 6.23 -25.31
CA ILE A 203 -12.47 6.18 -23.84
C ILE A 203 -13.83 6.70 -23.36
N ILE A 204 -14.35 7.73 -24.02
CA ILE A 204 -15.65 8.34 -23.73
C ILE A 204 -16.78 7.46 -24.27
N GLU A 205 -16.61 6.93 -25.48
CA GLU A 205 -17.62 6.11 -26.16
C GLU A 205 -17.93 4.80 -25.43
N VAL A 206 -16.92 4.17 -24.83
CA VAL A 206 -17.04 2.89 -24.13
C VAL A 206 -17.40 3.02 -22.65
N ASP A 207 -17.34 4.24 -22.09
CA ASP A 207 -17.75 4.54 -20.71
C ASP A 207 -19.27 4.65 -20.62
N LYS A 208 -19.95 3.55 -20.91
CA LYS A 208 -21.38 3.37 -20.75
C LYS A 208 -21.63 2.46 -19.56
N ILE A 209 -22.52 2.91 -18.69
CA ILE A 209 -23.07 2.11 -17.60
C ILE A 209 -23.85 0.96 -18.24
N THR A 210 -23.46 -0.26 -17.91
CA THR A 210 -24.15 -1.46 -18.40
C THR A 210 -25.52 -1.53 -17.70
N PRO A 211 -26.64 -1.73 -18.44
CA PRO A 211 -27.94 -1.93 -17.82
C PRO A 211 -27.90 -3.13 -16.87
N ALA A 212 -28.60 -3.04 -15.73
CA ALA A 212 -28.73 -4.18 -14.82
C ALA A 212 -29.42 -5.34 -15.54
N ALA A 213 -28.88 -6.56 -15.38
CA ALA A 213 -29.49 -7.76 -15.93
C ALA A 213 -30.72 -8.17 -15.09
N GLU A 214 -31.67 -8.89 -15.70
CA GLU A 214 -32.80 -9.47 -14.97
C GLU A 214 -32.28 -10.47 -13.93
N GLY A 215 -32.54 -10.20 -12.64
CA GLY A 215 -32.06 -11.01 -11.52
C GLY A 215 -30.85 -10.45 -10.78
N ASP A 216 -30.26 -9.35 -11.24
CA ASP A 216 -29.18 -8.69 -10.51
C ASP A 216 -29.66 -8.19 -9.15
N MET A 217 -28.95 -8.58 -8.08
CA MET A 217 -29.21 -8.04 -6.76
C MET A 217 -29.01 -6.52 -6.76
N SER A 218 -29.93 -5.79 -6.12
CA SER A 218 -29.77 -4.35 -5.98
C SER A 218 -28.54 -4.03 -5.11
N LEU A 219 -27.95 -2.85 -5.29
CA LEU A 219 -26.76 -2.45 -4.53
C LEU A 219 -27.09 -2.48 -3.04
N THR A 220 -28.26 -1.97 -2.66
CA THR A 220 -28.80 -2.04 -1.30
C THR A 220 -28.88 -3.48 -0.78
N GLN A 221 -29.35 -4.44 -1.58
CA GLN A 221 -29.42 -5.85 -1.15
C GLN A 221 -28.03 -6.47 -0.94
N ILE A 222 -27.05 -6.13 -1.78
CA ILE A 222 -25.66 -6.59 -1.61
C ILE A 222 -25.11 -6.03 -0.29
N PHE A 223 -25.27 -4.73 -0.04
CA PHE A 223 -24.84 -4.09 1.21
C PHE A 223 -25.53 -4.68 2.44
N LEU A 224 -26.86 -4.88 2.39
CA LEU A 224 -27.62 -5.43 3.51
C LEU A 224 -27.28 -6.90 3.80
N LYS A 225 -27.14 -7.74 2.78
CA LYS A 225 -26.89 -9.18 2.98
C LYS A 225 -25.43 -9.50 3.29
N LEU A 226 -24.50 -8.77 2.71
CA LEU A 226 -23.07 -9.06 2.85
C LEU A 226 -22.42 -8.19 3.94
N PHE A 227 -22.63 -6.88 3.90
CA PHE A 227 -21.86 -5.94 4.72
C PHE A 227 -22.48 -5.63 6.07
N VAL A 228 -23.81 -5.64 6.22
CA VAL A 228 -24.40 -5.43 7.56
C VAL A 228 -23.99 -6.53 8.54
N PRO A 229 -24.10 -7.84 8.21
CA PRO A 229 -23.59 -8.90 9.08
C PRO A 229 -22.08 -8.80 9.31
N ALA A 230 -21.31 -8.46 8.27
CA ALA A 230 -19.85 -8.28 8.37
C ALA A 230 -19.47 -7.13 9.31
N VAL A 231 -20.13 -5.97 9.21
CA VAL A 231 -19.90 -4.82 10.08
C VAL A 231 -20.28 -5.15 11.52
N ILE A 232 -21.42 -5.82 11.75
CA ILE A 232 -21.80 -6.27 13.10
C ILE A 232 -20.74 -7.22 13.66
N ALA A 233 -20.29 -8.21 12.89
CA ALA A 233 -19.25 -9.13 13.32
C ALA A 233 -17.92 -8.41 13.61
N GLY A 234 -17.51 -7.47 12.76
CA GLY A 234 -16.30 -6.69 12.97
C GLY A 234 -16.38 -5.77 14.19
N LEU A 235 -17.53 -5.14 14.44
CA LEU A 235 -17.78 -4.37 15.67
C LEU A 235 -17.71 -5.27 16.90
N LEU A 236 -18.32 -6.45 16.84
CA LEU A 236 -18.20 -7.43 17.93
C LEU A 236 -16.74 -7.79 18.17
N GLY A 237 -15.96 -8.08 17.12
CA GLY A 237 -14.53 -8.35 17.19
C GLY A 237 -13.74 -7.25 17.88
N TRP A 238 -14.01 -5.98 17.55
CA TRP A 238 -13.36 -4.82 18.17
C TRP A 238 -13.61 -4.72 19.68
N PHE A 239 -14.81 -5.10 20.14
CA PHE A 239 -15.19 -4.99 21.55
C PHE A 239 -14.85 -6.24 22.38
N ILE A 240 -14.20 -7.26 21.79
CA ILE A 240 -13.76 -8.43 22.55
C ILE A 240 -12.61 -8.03 23.50
N PRO A 241 -12.74 -8.24 24.81
CA PRO A 241 -11.66 -7.93 25.75
C PRO A 241 -10.45 -8.85 25.51
N GLY A 242 -9.25 -8.26 25.44
CA GLY A 242 -7.99 -9.01 25.45
C GLY A 242 -7.44 -9.46 24.10
N ASN A 243 -7.82 -8.78 23.00
CA ASN A 243 -7.22 -8.87 21.66
C ASN A 243 -6.87 -10.32 21.25
N VAL A 244 -7.82 -11.06 20.69
CA VAL A 244 -7.69 -12.49 20.34
C VAL A 244 -6.50 -12.73 19.39
N PHE A 245 -6.28 -11.84 18.44
CA PHE A 245 -5.21 -11.88 17.45
C PHE A 245 -4.19 -10.74 17.62
N GLY A 246 -4.10 -10.17 18.83
CA GLY A 246 -3.04 -9.23 19.21
C GLY A 246 -3.34 -7.74 19.00
N ALA A 247 -4.31 -7.38 18.15
CA ALA A 247 -4.75 -5.99 17.95
C ALA A 247 -6.25 -5.90 17.63
N ASP A 248 -6.92 -4.87 18.17
CA ASP A 248 -8.38 -4.68 18.02
C ASP A 248 -8.83 -4.53 16.57
N SER A 249 -8.03 -3.84 15.77
CA SER A 249 -8.13 -3.69 14.31
C SER A 249 -8.05 -5.02 13.57
N THR A 250 -7.12 -5.89 13.97
CA THR A 250 -6.93 -7.21 13.37
C THR A 250 -8.12 -8.11 13.70
N ASP A 251 -8.55 -8.12 14.96
CA ASP A 251 -9.75 -8.83 15.41
C ASP A 251 -10.97 -8.35 14.63
N ALA A 252 -11.20 -7.04 14.56
CA ALA A 252 -12.32 -6.47 13.84
C ALA A 252 -12.32 -6.87 12.35
N PHE A 253 -11.17 -6.86 11.68
CA PHE A 253 -11.08 -7.22 10.26
C PHE A 253 -11.28 -8.73 10.02
N LEU A 254 -10.73 -9.58 10.88
CA LEU A 254 -10.91 -11.03 10.78
C LEU A 254 -12.37 -11.42 11.02
N PHE A 255 -13.01 -10.85 12.05
CA PHE A 255 -14.42 -11.08 12.31
C PHE A 255 -15.32 -10.51 11.21
N PHE A 256 -14.99 -9.34 10.65
CA PHE A 256 -15.67 -8.79 9.48
C PHE A 256 -15.63 -9.74 8.28
N SER A 257 -14.53 -10.48 8.11
CA SER A 257 -14.35 -11.42 6.99
C SER A 257 -15.18 -12.70 7.15
N ILE A 258 -15.56 -13.11 8.37
CA ILE A 258 -16.28 -14.37 8.63
C ILE A 258 -17.62 -14.46 7.88
N PRO A 259 -18.56 -13.49 8.00
CA PRO A 259 -19.82 -13.55 7.25
C PRO A 259 -19.64 -13.55 5.74
N ILE A 260 -18.59 -12.87 5.24
CA ILE A 260 -18.28 -12.83 3.81
C ILE A 260 -17.84 -14.21 3.32
N VAL A 261 -16.95 -14.87 4.05
CA VAL A 261 -16.51 -16.24 3.74
C VAL A 261 -17.69 -17.20 3.79
N ILE A 262 -18.54 -17.11 4.81
CA ILE A 262 -19.76 -17.93 4.94
C ILE A 262 -20.69 -17.70 3.75
N PHE A 263 -20.88 -16.45 3.32
CA PHE A 263 -21.69 -16.11 2.15
C PHE A 263 -21.17 -16.81 0.90
N TYR A 264 -19.87 -16.71 0.61
CA TYR A 264 -19.26 -17.35 -0.56
C TYR A 264 -19.29 -18.88 -0.51
N ILE A 265 -19.11 -19.49 0.67
CA ILE A 265 -19.26 -20.94 0.85
C ILE A 265 -20.72 -21.36 0.62
N ASN A 266 -21.68 -20.58 1.13
CA ASN A 266 -23.11 -20.86 0.92
C ASN A 266 -23.53 -20.69 -0.54
N LEU A 267 -22.84 -19.84 -1.32
CA LEU A 267 -23.10 -19.67 -2.75
C LEU A 267 -22.96 -21.00 -3.51
N VAL A 268 -22.02 -21.87 -3.13
CA VAL A 268 -21.87 -23.22 -3.70
C VAL A 268 -23.14 -24.06 -3.50
N ARG A 269 -23.85 -23.86 -2.39
CA ARG A 269 -25.08 -24.61 -2.08
C ARG A 269 -26.29 -24.06 -2.82
N THR A 270 -26.36 -22.75 -3.02
CA THR A 270 -27.52 -22.05 -3.58
C THR A 270 -27.45 -21.84 -5.09
N ALA A 271 -26.25 -21.90 -5.69
CA ALA A 271 -26.06 -21.66 -7.12
C ALA A 271 -26.67 -22.80 -7.99
N PRO A 272 -27.05 -22.50 -9.24
CA PRO A 272 -27.45 -23.51 -10.22
C PRO A 272 -26.37 -24.60 -10.42
N GLU A 273 -26.79 -25.84 -10.73
CA GLU A 273 -25.85 -26.98 -10.79
C GLU A 273 -24.72 -26.79 -11.81
N ASN A 274 -24.97 -26.09 -12.92
CA ASN A 274 -23.96 -25.79 -13.93
C ASN A 274 -22.89 -24.78 -13.46
N GLU A 275 -23.15 -24.03 -12.39
CA GLU A 275 -22.21 -23.03 -11.85
C GLU A 275 -21.46 -23.50 -10.61
N LYS A 276 -21.92 -24.58 -9.94
CA LYS A 276 -21.32 -25.05 -8.69
C LYS A 276 -19.86 -25.49 -8.85
N GLU A 277 -19.54 -26.23 -9.90
CA GLU A 277 -18.16 -26.69 -10.15
C GLU A 277 -17.19 -25.52 -10.41
N PRO A 278 -17.51 -24.55 -11.29
CA PRO A 278 -16.73 -23.32 -11.42
C PRO A 278 -16.56 -22.55 -10.11
N ILE A 279 -17.61 -22.40 -9.31
CA ILE A 279 -17.55 -21.70 -8.02
C ILE A 279 -16.64 -22.45 -7.04
N LYS A 280 -16.72 -23.78 -6.94
CA LYS A 280 -15.81 -24.58 -6.10
C LYS A 280 -14.36 -24.38 -6.51
N ALA A 281 -14.07 -24.44 -7.81
CA ALA A 281 -12.71 -24.21 -8.32
C ALA A 281 -12.22 -22.79 -7.97
N LEU A 282 -13.08 -21.77 -8.12
CA LEU A 282 -12.77 -20.40 -7.73
C LEU A 282 -12.46 -20.30 -6.23
N LEU A 283 -13.27 -20.90 -5.35
CA LEU A 283 -13.04 -20.88 -3.90
C LEU A 283 -11.75 -21.60 -3.51
N SER A 284 -11.43 -22.73 -4.16
CA SER A 284 -10.15 -23.42 -3.95
C SER A 284 -8.96 -22.54 -4.34
N VAL A 285 -9.03 -21.86 -5.48
CA VAL A 285 -7.99 -20.91 -5.90
C VAL A 285 -7.89 -19.74 -4.91
N MET A 286 -9.02 -19.17 -4.48
CA MET A 286 -9.04 -18.10 -3.47
C MET A 286 -8.36 -18.54 -2.16
N GLY A 287 -8.61 -19.77 -1.69
CA GLY A 287 -7.96 -20.31 -0.49
C GLY A 287 -6.43 -20.31 -0.58
N VAL A 288 -5.88 -20.73 -1.72
CA VAL A 288 -4.42 -20.70 -1.96
C VAL A 288 -3.91 -19.26 -2.06
N VAL A 289 -4.67 -18.40 -2.75
CA VAL A 289 -4.32 -16.99 -2.98
C VAL A 289 -4.27 -16.19 -1.68
N VAL A 290 -5.13 -16.49 -0.69
CA VAL A 290 -5.09 -15.87 0.64
C VAL A 290 -3.75 -16.13 1.32
N VAL A 291 -3.27 -17.37 1.33
CA VAL A 291 -1.97 -17.73 1.93
C VAL A 291 -0.82 -17.03 1.21
N PHE A 292 -0.86 -17.02 -0.14
CA PHE A 292 0.13 -16.32 -0.93
C PHE A 292 0.21 -14.83 -0.57
N TRP A 293 -0.93 -14.13 -0.53
CA TRP A 293 -0.95 -12.70 -0.23
C TRP A 293 -0.59 -12.39 1.23
N ALA A 294 -0.93 -13.27 2.17
CA ALA A 294 -0.52 -13.12 3.58
C ALA A 294 1.01 -13.15 3.73
N ILE A 295 1.69 -14.00 2.96
CA ILE A 295 3.16 -14.07 2.92
C ILE A 295 3.74 -12.88 2.13
N PHE A 296 3.17 -12.58 0.97
CA PHE A 296 3.69 -11.52 0.09
C PHE A 296 3.70 -10.15 0.78
N HIS A 297 2.64 -9.81 1.52
CA HIS A 297 2.52 -8.50 2.17
C HIS A 297 3.39 -8.32 3.41
N GLN A 298 4.16 -9.34 3.82
CA GLN A 298 5.23 -9.18 4.80
C GLN A 298 6.36 -8.28 4.29
N ASN A 299 6.40 -8.00 2.97
CA ASN A 299 7.41 -7.17 2.32
C ASN A 299 7.54 -5.76 2.95
N GLY A 300 6.42 -5.09 3.23
CA GLY A 300 6.43 -3.75 3.84
C GLY A 300 6.37 -3.73 5.36
N SER A 301 6.31 -4.88 6.03
CA SER A 301 6.38 -4.97 7.50
C SER A 301 7.60 -5.78 7.95
N ALA A 302 7.46 -7.08 8.21
CA ALA A 302 8.49 -7.93 8.80
C ALA A 302 9.82 -7.91 8.01
N LEU A 303 9.77 -8.00 6.68
CA LEU A 303 10.97 -7.93 5.83
C LEU A 303 11.63 -6.55 5.89
N THR A 304 10.84 -5.48 6.00
CA THR A 304 11.35 -4.11 6.16
C THR A 304 12.02 -3.93 7.53
N PHE A 305 11.40 -4.42 8.62
CA PHE A 305 12.00 -4.41 9.95
C PHE A 305 13.29 -5.20 9.99
N TRP A 306 13.28 -6.41 9.42
CA TRP A 306 14.46 -7.26 9.37
C TRP A 306 15.59 -6.59 8.61
N THR A 307 15.30 -6.03 7.44
CA THR A 307 16.30 -5.34 6.61
C THR A 307 16.88 -4.13 7.34
N LYS A 308 16.03 -3.31 7.97
CA LYS A 308 16.47 -2.14 8.74
C LYS A 308 17.43 -2.51 9.88
N ASN A 309 17.16 -3.60 10.58
CA ASN A 309 17.83 -3.95 11.84
C ASN A 309 18.99 -4.97 11.67
N ASN A 310 18.99 -5.78 10.60
CA ASN A 310 19.91 -6.90 10.45
C ASN A 310 20.76 -6.85 9.18
N THR A 311 20.63 -5.80 8.36
CA THR A 311 21.43 -5.65 7.14
C THR A 311 22.49 -4.57 7.33
N ASP A 312 23.73 -4.90 6.97
CA ASP A 312 24.79 -3.92 6.82
C ASP A 312 24.53 -3.03 5.60
N ARG A 313 24.43 -1.72 5.85
CA ARG A 313 24.17 -0.71 4.81
C ARG A 313 25.44 0.02 4.38
N GLU A 314 26.61 -0.51 4.73
CA GLU A 314 27.88 0.00 4.23
C GLU A 314 28.14 -0.48 2.80
N VAL A 315 28.50 0.45 1.92
CA VAL A 315 28.82 0.17 0.52
C VAL A 315 30.16 0.80 0.21
N LYS A 316 31.11 0.01 -0.31
CA LYS A 316 32.49 0.45 -0.62
C LYS A 316 32.81 0.36 -2.11
N GLY A 317 33.78 1.16 -2.56
CA GLY A 317 34.39 1.00 -3.89
C GLY A 317 33.54 1.57 -5.03
N VAL A 318 33.33 0.78 -6.10
CA VAL A 318 32.63 1.25 -7.31
C VAL A 318 31.16 1.54 -7.03
N THR A 319 30.50 0.69 -6.25
CA THR A 319 29.08 0.84 -5.91
C THR A 319 28.84 2.12 -5.09
N GLU A 320 29.74 2.43 -4.14
CA GLU A 320 29.69 3.69 -3.39
C GLU A 320 29.74 4.91 -4.32
N LYS A 321 30.66 4.91 -5.30
CA LYS A 321 30.78 6.02 -6.26
C LYS A 321 29.51 6.20 -7.08
N VAL A 322 28.91 5.11 -7.56
CA VAL A 322 27.66 5.16 -8.34
C VAL A 322 26.51 5.70 -7.49
N LEU A 323 26.34 5.17 -6.27
CA LEU A 323 25.28 5.63 -5.37
C LEU A 323 25.49 7.09 -4.94
N SER A 324 26.73 7.53 -4.77
CA SER A 324 27.06 8.92 -4.44
C SER A 324 26.69 9.87 -5.58
N VAL A 325 26.95 9.50 -6.84
CA VAL A 325 26.54 10.29 -8.02
C VAL A 325 25.02 10.38 -8.13
N LEU A 326 24.31 9.31 -7.76
CA LEU A 326 22.85 9.28 -7.73
C LEU A 326 22.25 9.91 -6.46
N GLU A 327 23.09 10.40 -5.53
CA GLU A 327 22.70 10.90 -4.21
C GLU A 327 21.82 9.92 -3.41
N LEU A 328 22.12 8.63 -3.52
CA LEU A 328 21.45 7.53 -2.80
C LEU A 328 22.25 7.03 -1.59
N LYS A 329 23.20 7.84 -1.10
CA LYS A 329 23.99 7.57 0.11
C LYS A 329 23.34 8.31 1.29
N GLU A 330 22.98 7.56 2.33
CA GLU A 330 22.49 8.10 3.61
C GLU A 330 23.67 8.14 4.59
N GLU A 331 24.00 9.32 5.13
CA GLU A 331 24.91 9.43 6.26
C GLU A 331 24.18 8.94 7.52
N ALA A 332 24.78 7.97 8.21
CA ALA A 332 24.20 7.36 9.38
C ALA A 332 25.11 7.57 10.59
N SER A 333 24.49 7.83 11.75
CA SER A 333 25.24 7.93 13.00
C SER A 333 25.95 6.62 13.31
N SER A 334 27.21 6.74 13.76
CA SER A 334 28.00 5.64 14.33
C SER A 334 27.58 5.29 15.76
N ALA A 335 26.61 6.01 16.35
CA ALA A 335 26.07 5.66 17.65
C ALA A 335 25.23 4.39 17.56
N PRO A 336 25.43 3.40 18.46
CA PRO A 336 24.57 2.22 18.55
C PRO A 336 23.12 2.63 18.79
N ARG A 337 22.19 2.14 17.96
CA ARG A 337 20.77 2.50 18.09
C ARG A 337 20.06 1.52 19.00
N ILE A 338 19.42 1.98 20.06
CA ILE A 338 18.57 1.13 20.88
C ILE A 338 17.35 0.73 20.05
N TYR A 339 17.10 -0.56 19.89
CA TYR A 339 15.93 -1.08 19.19
C TYR A 339 15.11 -1.99 20.09
N GLN A 340 13.81 -2.07 19.80
CA GLN A 340 12.90 -2.98 20.47
C GLN A 340 13.21 -4.42 20.04
N LYS A 341 13.70 -5.24 20.98
CA LYS A 341 13.93 -6.67 20.72
C LYS A 341 12.56 -7.36 20.68
N THR A 342 12.30 -8.02 19.56
CA THR A 342 11.05 -8.72 19.33
C THR A 342 11.32 -10.22 19.23
N GLY A 343 10.54 -11.03 19.95
CA GLY A 343 10.62 -12.48 19.89
C GLY A 343 10.11 -13.04 18.56
N LEU A 344 10.18 -14.36 18.40
CA LEU A 344 9.76 -15.05 17.18
C LEU A 344 8.28 -14.81 16.83
N HIS A 345 7.46 -14.47 17.81
CA HIS A 345 6.03 -14.21 17.63
C HIS A 345 5.66 -12.73 17.75
N GLY A 346 6.63 -11.83 17.70
CA GLY A 346 6.37 -10.40 17.79
C GLY A 346 6.18 -9.89 19.23
N GLU A 347 6.40 -10.72 20.24
CA GLU A 347 6.37 -10.29 21.64
C GLU A 347 7.53 -9.33 21.96
N PHE A 348 7.25 -8.33 22.80
CA PHE A 348 8.28 -7.44 23.31
C PHE A 348 9.18 -8.19 24.31
N GLU A 349 10.45 -8.39 23.94
CA GLU A 349 11.45 -9.06 24.79
C GLU A 349 12.40 -8.08 25.49
N GLY A 350 12.07 -6.78 25.46
CA GLY A 350 12.91 -5.71 26.01
C GLY A 350 13.59 -4.87 24.93
N TYR A 351 14.49 -4.00 25.36
CA TYR A 351 15.32 -3.19 24.46
C TYR A 351 16.70 -3.81 24.34
N ALA A 352 17.24 -3.84 23.12
CA ALA A 352 18.61 -4.24 22.86
C ALA A 352 19.37 -3.08 22.24
N LEU A 353 20.65 -2.95 22.58
CA LEU A 353 21.54 -2.07 21.85
C LEU A 353 21.77 -2.70 20.47
N GLY A 354 21.31 -2.01 19.43
CA GLY A 354 21.62 -2.33 18.05
C GLY A 354 23.12 -2.35 17.85
N LYS A 355 23.59 -3.25 17.01
CA LYS A 355 24.98 -3.17 16.56
C LYS A 355 25.20 -1.77 15.97
N ASN A 356 26.37 -1.19 16.23
CA ASN A 356 26.80 -0.01 15.50
C ASN A 356 26.59 -0.29 14.00
N TYR A 357 26.21 0.73 13.22
CA TYR A 357 25.99 0.61 11.77
C TYR A 357 27.15 -0.11 11.04
N TYR A 358 28.36 -0.02 11.61
CA TYR A 358 29.58 -0.65 11.11
C TYR A 358 29.89 -2.04 11.68
N PHE A 359 28.98 -2.67 12.42
CA PHE A 359 29.17 -3.99 13.04
C PHE A 359 30.48 -4.13 13.84
N ASP A 360 30.99 -3.03 14.42
CA ASP A 360 32.17 -3.13 15.28
C ASP A 360 31.72 -3.69 16.64
N ASN A 361 32.27 -4.85 17.01
CA ASN A 361 32.05 -5.47 18.30
C ASN A 361 32.68 -4.58 19.39
N HIS A 362 31.99 -3.51 19.80
CA HIS A 362 32.19 -3.03 21.15
C HIS A 362 31.74 -4.17 22.06
N THR A 363 32.71 -4.84 22.67
CA THR A 363 32.51 -5.81 23.73
C THR A 363 31.69 -5.14 24.82
N VAL A 364 30.40 -5.45 24.83
CA VAL A 364 29.45 -5.03 25.86
C VAL A 364 29.95 -5.61 27.18
N ASN A 365 30.51 -4.77 28.05
CA ASN A 365 30.83 -5.19 29.40
C ASN A 365 29.51 -5.45 30.14
N GLU A 366 29.48 -6.42 31.05
CA GLU A 366 28.26 -6.85 31.74
C GLU A 366 27.51 -5.75 32.52
N SER A 367 28.12 -4.56 32.67
CA SER A 367 27.51 -3.35 33.22
C SER A 367 26.45 -2.69 32.33
N ASP A 368 26.38 -3.01 31.04
CA ASP A 368 25.44 -2.40 30.08
C ASP A 368 24.09 -3.13 30.00
N LYS A 369 23.83 -4.06 30.92
CA LYS A 369 22.51 -4.69 31.06
C LYS A 369 21.52 -3.64 31.57
N VAL A 370 20.74 -3.10 30.65
CA VAL A 370 19.64 -2.15 30.89
C VAL A 370 18.71 -2.72 31.97
N ALA A 371 18.69 -2.06 33.13
CA ALA A 371 17.85 -2.45 34.23
C ALA A 371 16.38 -2.16 33.91
N ASN A 372 15.52 -3.17 34.08
CA ASN A 372 14.07 -3.04 34.14
C ASN A 372 13.71 -2.12 35.32
N ASN A 373 13.56 -0.81 35.09
CA ASN A 373 12.62 0.06 35.80
C ASN A 373 12.65 1.48 35.21
N GLY A 374 11.48 2.08 35.08
CA GLY A 374 11.14 3.28 34.30
C GLY A 374 11.81 4.62 34.64
N ASP A 375 13.01 4.65 35.20
CA ASP A 375 13.78 5.88 35.38
C ASP A 375 15.01 5.91 34.46
N TYR A 376 14.89 6.70 33.39
CA TYR A 376 15.99 6.94 32.45
C TYR A 376 17.09 7.79 33.09
N LYS A 377 18.23 7.18 33.40
CA LYS A 377 19.52 7.88 33.46
C LYS A 377 20.44 7.29 32.40
N VAL A 378 20.65 8.04 31.32
CA VAL A 378 21.77 7.81 30.40
C VAL A 378 23.05 7.89 31.24
N PRO A 379 23.85 6.80 31.32
CA PRO A 379 25.12 6.80 32.04
C PRO A 379 26.02 7.96 31.58
N ASP A 380 26.66 8.65 32.53
CA ASP A 380 27.40 9.91 32.26
C ASP A 380 28.62 9.73 31.33
N ASP A 381 29.06 8.50 31.14
CA ASP A 381 30.06 8.05 30.18
C ASP A 381 29.52 7.97 28.74
N ILE A 382 28.22 7.72 28.54
CA ILE A 382 27.57 7.82 27.22
C ILE A 382 27.31 9.29 26.86
N LYS A 383 27.06 10.17 27.84
CA LYS A 383 26.91 11.64 27.62
C LYS A 383 28.11 12.29 26.94
N LYS A 384 29.33 11.75 27.13
CA LYS A 384 30.54 12.25 26.46
C LYS A 384 30.63 11.91 24.96
N ILE A 385 29.87 10.93 24.48
CA ILE A 385 29.87 10.49 23.06
C ILE A 385 28.85 11.29 22.22
N TYR A 386 27.92 12.02 22.85
CA TYR A 386 26.92 12.86 22.17
C TYR A 386 27.45 14.22 21.67
N SER A 387 28.77 14.42 21.54
CA SER A 387 29.28 15.45 20.63
C SER A 387 29.13 14.91 19.21
N VAL A 388 28.00 15.25 18.59
CA VAL A 388 27.61 14.82 17.25
C VAL A 388 28.61 15.37 16.23
N ASP A 389 29.57 14.56 15.83
CA ASP A 389 30.29 14.75 14.57
C ASP A 389 29.59 13.90 13.51
N TYR A 390 28.87 14.57 12.61
CA TYR A 390 28.43 13.98 11.36
C TYR A 390 29.68 13.73 10.49
N VAL A 391 29.92 12.48 10.09
CA VAL A 391 31.01 12.10 9.17
C VAL A 391 30.42 11.47 7.92
#